data_AF-A0A919Z759-F1
#
_entry.id   AF-A0A919Z759-F1
#
_cell.length_a   1.000
_cell.length_b   1.000
_cell.length_c   1.000
_cell.angle_alpha   90.00
_cell.angle_beta   90.00
_cell.angle_gamma   90.00
#
_symmetry.space_group_name_H-M   'P 1'
#
loop_
_entity.id
_entity.type
_entity.pdbx_description
1 polymer ?
#
loop_
_entity_poly.entity_id
_entity_poly.type
_entity_poly.pdbx_seq_one_letter_code
_entity_poly.pdbx_strand_id
1 'polypeptide(L)'
;MISLTEAASGLAQVLIGLAGGLAVGSGMVAFLVVLDIIPRLAQITRSGSCLGWYEGAVIGGSVYWTFADFFGWGTRLTGLAPAVAGLFCGVFVGMLAAALTEIINVLPILAKRLGMSRQLILLLMAMVFGKVLGSLFEWLIY
;
A
#
# COMPACT_ATOMS: atom_id res chain seq x y z
N MET A 1 -13.84 30.92 31.77
CA MET A 1 -14.29 29.52 31.50
C MET A 1 -14.24 29.17 30.00
N ILE A 2 -14.45 30.11 29.07
CA ILE A 2 -14.42 29.88 27.61
C ILE A 2 -13.01 29.59 27.05
N SER A 3 -11.96 30.20 27.61
CA SER A 3 -10.58 30.03 27.13
C SER A 3 -9.97 28.64 27.44
N LEU A 4 -10.43 27.95 28.48
CA LEU A 4 -9.96 26.58 28.80
C LEU A 4 -10.58 25.54 27.87
N THR A 5 -11.82 25.74 27.41
CA THR A 5 -12.51 24.84 26.48
C THR A 5 -11.94 24.95 25.05
N GLU A 6 -11.55 26.16 24.63
CA GLU A 6 -10.84 26.43 23.37
C GLU A 6 -9.44 25.81 23.34
N ALA A 7 -8.70 25.89 24.45
CA ALA A 7 -7.39 25.24 24.56
C ALA A 7 -7.51 23.70 24.54
N ALA A 8 -8.55 23.15 25.19
CA ALA A 8 -8.81 21.72 25.21
C ALA A 8 -9.25 21.19 23.83
N SER A 9 -10.08 21.92 23.08
CA SER A 9 -10.48 21.53 21.72
C SER A 9 -9.31 21.60 20.74
N GLY A 10 -8.45 22.62 20.83
CA GLY A 10 -7.23 22.72 20.02
C GLY A 10 -6.26 21.57 20.27
N LEU A 11 -6.01 21.21 21.53
CA LEU A 11 -5.18 20.05 21.88
C LEU A 11 -5.77 18.73 21.37
N ALA A 12 -7.10 18.56 21.47
CA ALA A 12 -7.77 17.37 20.94
C ALA A 12 -7.62 17.25 19.42
N GLN A 13 -7.75 18.36 18.69
CA GLN A 13 -7.56 18.38 17.23
C GLN A 13 -6.13 18.03 16.83
N VAL A 14 -5.12 18.54 17.55
CA VAL A 14 -3.71 18.20 17.31
C VAL A 14 -3.47 16.71 17.58
N LEU A 15 -4.01 16.16 18.66
CA LEU A 15 -3.87 14.73 18.99
C LEU A 15 -4.54 13.84 17.95
N ILE A 16 -5.76 14.17 17.51
CA ILE A 16 -6.49 13.42 16.49
C ILE A 16 -5.74 13.49 15.14
N GLY A 17 -5.24 14.68 14.77
CA GLY A 17 -4.46 14.87 13.55
C GLY A 17 -3.15 14.06 13.57
N LEU A 18 -2.44 14.08 14.70
CA LEU A 18 -1.20 13.32 14.87
C LEU A 18 -1.45 11.82 14.89
N ALA A 19 -2.50 11.35 15.56
CA ALA A 19 -2.90 9.95 15.56
C ALA A 19 -3.29 9.46 14.15
N GLY A 20 -4.05 10.26 13.41
CA GLY A 20 -4.42 9.97 12.02
C GLY A 20 -3.19 9.88 11.10
N GLY A 21 -2.27 10.84 11.22
CA GLY A 21 -1.03 10.84 10.45
C GLY A 21 -0.15 9.62 10.74
N LEU A 22 0.03 9.26 12.02
CA LEU A 22 0.77 8.05 12.42
C LEU A 22 0.08 6.77 11.94
N ALA A 23 -1.24 6.68 12.03
CA ALA A 23 -2.00 5.53 11.56
C ALA A 23 -1.85 5.33 10.05
N VAL A 24 -2.01 6.39 9.25
CA VAL A 24 -1.86 6.33 7.79
C VAL A 24 -0.41 6.04 7.38
N GLY A 25 0.56 6.72 8.00
CA GLY A 25 1.98 6.52 7.71
C GLY A 25 2.46 5.11 8.03
N SER A 26 2.11 4.59 9.21
CA SER A 26 2.44 3.21 9.60
C SER A 26 1.76 2.18 8.70
N GLY A 27 0.50 2.41 8.31
CA GLY A 27 -0.21 1.55 7.35
C GLY A 27 0.46 1.49 5.99
N MET A 28 0.91 2.64 5.46
CA MET A 28 1.62 2.70 4.18
C MET A 28 2.96 1.95 4.23
N VAL A 29 3.77 2.17 5.27
CA VAL A 29 5.06 1.48 5.42
C VAL A 29 4.86 -0.02 5.61
N ALA A 30 3.92 -0.43 6.47
CA ALA A 30 3.60 -1.84 6.69
C ALA A 30 3.16 -2.53 5.39
N PHE A 31 2.32 -1.86 4.59
CA PHE A 31 1.88 -2.37 3.30
C PHE A 31 3.04 -2.58 2.31
N LEU A 32 3.92 -1.58 2.15
CA LEU A 32 5.05 -1.67 1.23
C LEU A 32 6.06 -2.75 1.63
N VAL A 33 6.26 -2.96 2.94
CA VAL A 33 7.17 -3.98 3.48
C VAL A 33 6.56 -5.37 3.37
N VAL A 34 5.28 -5.56 3.74
CA VAL A 34 4.60 -6.87 3.65
C VAL A 34 4.49 -7.35 2.20
N LEU A 35 4.31 -6.43 1.26
CA LEU A 35 4.31 -6.75 -0.17
C LEU A 35 5.71 -6.90 -0.78
N ASP A 36 6.78 -6.76 0.01
CA ASP A 36 8.17 -6.84 -0.45
C ASP A 36 8.49 -5.92 -1.64
N ILE A 37 7.81 -4.77 -1.76
CA ILE A 37 8.00 -3.86 -2.91
C ILE A 37 9.37 -3.22 -2.88
N ILE A 38 9.77 -2.71 -1.72
CA ILE A 38 11.06 -2.07 -1.49
C ILE A 38 12.22 -3.06 -1.73
N PRO A 39 12.24 -4.27 -1.12
CA PRO A 39 13.31 -5.23 -1.39
C PRO A 39 13.31 -5.72 -2.84
N ARG A 40 12.15 -5.89 -3.49
CA ARG A 40 12.07 -6.28 -4.92
C ARG A 40 12.72 -5.25 -5.83
N LEU A 41 12.49 -3.96 -5.58
CA LEU A 41 13.13 -2.86 -6.32
C LEU A 41 14.65 -2.84 -6.14
N ALA A 42 15.12 -3.04 -4.91
CA ALA A 42 16.55 -3.11 -4.61
C ALA A 42 17.22 -4.32 -5.29
N GLN A 43 16.53 -5.47 -5.33
CA GLN A 43 17.01 -6.68 -5.99
C GLN A 43 17.10 -6.54 -7.51
N ILE A 44 16.08 -5.98 -8.16
CA ILE A 44 16.08 -5.75 -9.62
C ILE A 44 17.23 -4.80 -10.02
N THR A 45 17.52 -3.80 -9.20
CA THR A 45 18.59 -2.83 -9.46
C THR A 45 19.99 -3.39 -9.10
N ARG A 46 20.09 -4.65 -8.62
CA ARG A 46 21.32 -5.29 -8.15
C ARG A 46 22.06 -4.46 -7.08
N SER A 47 21.31 -3.74 -6.25
CA SER A 47 21.85 -2.86 -5.20
C SER A 47 21.25 -3.23 -3.84
N GLY A 48 21.53 -4.46 -3.38
CA GLY A 48 21.03 -4.98 -2.10
C GLY A 48 21.59 -4.25 -0.88
N SER A 49 22.72 -3.56 -1.02
CA SER A 49 23.37 -2.79 0.05
C SER A 49 22.75 -1.41 0.30
N CYS A 50 21.86 -0.95 -0.58
CA CYS A 50 21.28 0.40 -0.54
C CYS A 50 19.77 0.40 -0.22
N LEU A 51 19.27 -0.59 0.53
CA LEU A 51 17.85 -0.67 0.93
C LEU A 51 17.36 0.62 1.60
N GLY A 52 18.17 1.21 2.49
CA GLY A 52 17.82 2.44 3.20
C GLY A 52 17.64 3.67 2.28
N TRP A 53 18.29 3.71 1.11
CA TRP A 53 18.06 4.78 0.14
C TRP A 53 16.70 4.67 -0.54
N TYR A 54 16.23 3.44 -0.79
CA TYR A 54 14.89 3.22 -1.34
C TYR A 54 13.80 3.55 -0.33
N GLU A 55 13.98 3.14 0.93
CA GLU A 55 13.08 3.52 2.03
C GLU A 55 13.04 5.05 2.19
N GLY A 56 14.21 5.70 2.20
CA GLY A 56 14.33 7.15 2.26
C GLY A 56 13.68 7.86 1.08
N ALA A 57 13.77 7.32 -0.13
CA ALA A 57 13.12 7.87 -1.32
C ALA A 57 11.59 7.78 -1.24
N VAL A 58 11.05 6.66 -0.73
CA VAL A 58 9.60 6.50 -0.51
C VAL A 58 9.08 7.46 0.55
N ILE A 59 9.79 7.53 1.70
CA ILE A 59 9.42 8.45 2.79
C ILE A 59 9.50 9.90 2.29
N GLY A 60 10.60 10.27 1.63
CA GLY A 60 10.79 11.61 1.05
C GLY A 60 9.71 11.95 0.02
N GLY A 61 9.35 11.01 -0.85
CA GLY A 61 8.27 11.17 -1.83
C GLY A 61 6.90 11.40 -1.17
N SER A 62 6.57 10.62 -0.13
CA SER A 62 5.32 10.77 0.61
C SER A 62 5.24 12.14 1.31
N VAL A 63 6.31 12.55 2.00
CA VAL A 63 6.40 13.85 2.68
C VAL A 63 6.30 14.99 1.66
N TYR A 64 7.03 14.90 0.55
CA TYR A 64 6.98 15.90 -0.53
C TYR A 64 5.56 16.07 -1.08
N TRP A 65 4.87 14.96 -1.36
CA TRP A 65 3.51 15.01 -1.91
C TRP A 65 2.49 15.53 -0.89
N THR A 66 2.65 15.18 0.40
CA THR A 66 1.84 15.78 1.48
C THR A 66 2.01 17.29 1.52
N PHE A 67 3.25 17.80 1.47
CA PHE A 67 3.45 19.25 1.41
C PHE A 67 2.86 19.87 0.13
N ALA A 68 3.04 19.24 -1.03
CA ALA A 68 2.48 19.70 -2.29
C ALA A 68 0.94 19.86 -2.24
N ASP A 69 0.27 18.90 -1.61
CA ASP A 69 -1.19 18.91 -1.42
C ASP A 69 -1.64 20.03 -0.47
N PHE A 70 -0.93 20.20 0.66
CA PHE A 70 -1.19 21.28 1.63
C PHE A 70 -0.98 22.69 1.06
N PHE A 71 0.06 22.89 0.24
CA PHE A 71 0.32 24.17 -0.42
C PHE A 71 -0.60 24.41 -1.64
N GLY A 72 -1.49 23.47 -1.95
CA GLY A 72 -2.43 23.59 -3.07
C GLY A 72 -1.70 23.76 -4.39
N TRP A 73 -0.57 23.07 -4.58
CA TRP A 73 0.16 23.07 -5.84
C TRP A 73 -0.69 22.43 -6.94
N GLY A 74 -1.57 23.23 -7.54
CA GLY A 74 -2.29 22.92 -8.76
C GLY A 74 -1.33 23.02 -9.95
N THR A 75 -0.39 22.09 -10.04
CA THR A 75 0.47 22.00 -11.22
C THR A 75 -0.39 21.57 -12.39
N ARG A 76 -0.68 22.50 -13.32
CA ARG A 76 -1.16 22.16 -14.66
C ARG A 76 0.00 21.49 -15.39
N LEU A 77 0.14 20.16 -15.23
CA LEU A 77 1.11 19.37 -15.98
C LEU A 77 0.69 19.38 -17.45
N THR A 78 1.27 20.29 -18.23
CA THR A 78 1.13 20.36 -19.68
C THR A 78 2.34 19.71 -20.36
N GLY A 79 2.14 19.09 -21.52
CA GLY A 79 3.21 18.45 -22.29
C GLY A 79 3.49 16.99 -21.90
N LEU A 80 4.76 16.59 -21.82
CA LEU A 80 5.19 15.20 -21.56
C LEU A 80 5.21 14.81 -20.08
N ALA A 81 5.14 15.77 -19.16
CA ALA A 81 5.16 15.53 -17.73
C ALA A 81 4.09 14.53 -17.21
N PRO A 82 2.80 14.59 -17.63
CA PRO A 82 1.80 13.64 -17.17
C PRO A 82 2.03 12.23 -17.73
N ALA A 83 2.62 12.10 -18.93
CA ALA A 83 2.96 10.80 -19.51
C ALA A 83 4.06 10.10 -18.71
N VAL A 84 5.08 10.85 -18.29
CA VAL A 84 6.16 10.34 -17.43
C VAL A 84 5.62 9.95 -16.05
N ALA A 85 4.80 10.80 -15.42
CA ALA A 85 4.15 10.48 -14.15
C ALA A 85 3.24 9.24 -14.25
N GLY A 86 2.49 9.12 -15.35
CA GLY A 86 1.66 7.94 -15.64
C GLY A 86 2.47 6.66 -15.80
N LEU A 87 3.65 6.73 -16.44
CA LEU A 87 4.55 5.59 -16.57
C LEU A 87 5.05 5.12 -15.19
N PHE A 88 5.50 6.04 -14.33
CA PHE A 88 5.95 5.69 -12.98
C PHE A 88 4.82 5.10 -12.13
N CYS A 89 3.62 5.67 -12.22
CA CYS A 89 2.43 5.13 -11.57
C CYS A 89 2.11 3.72 -12.09
N GLY A 90 2.17 3.50 -13.40
CA GLY A 90 1.96 2.20 -14.03
C GLY A 90 2.98 1.15 -13.58
N VAL A 91 4.26 1.53 -13.47
CA VAL A 91 5.32 0.65 -12.95
C VAL A 91 5.04 0.29 -11.49
N PHE A 92 4.65 1.26 -10.66
CA PHE A 92 4.30 1.02 -9.26
C PHE A 92 3.09 0.08 -9.11
N VAL A 93 1.99 0.35 -9.82
CA VAL A 93 0.78 -0.49 -9.81
C VAL A 93 1.07 -1.89 -10.39
N GLY A 94 1.91 -1.97 -11.42
CA GLY A 94 2.36 -3.25 -11.97
C GLY A 94 3.15 -4.08 -10.97
N MET A 95 4.07 -3.47 -10.22
CA MET A 95 4.79 -4.15 -9.14
C MET A 95 3.87 -4.56 -7.99
N LEU A 96 2.89 -3.73 -7.63
CA LEU A 96 1.87 -4.07 -6.65
C LEU A 96 1.07 -5.32 -7.05
N ALA A 97 0.60 -5.36 -8.29
CA ALA A 97 -0.13 -6.50 -8.82
C ALA A 97 0.74 -7.76 -8.83
N ALA A 98 2.00 -7.65 -9.27
CA ALA A 98 2.95 -8.76 -9.26
C ALA A 98 3.19 -9.28 -7.83
N ALA A 99 3.46 -8.39 -6.88
CA ALA A 99 3.68 -8.74 -5.48
C ALA A 99 2.48 -9.46 -4.85
N LEU A 100 1.27 -8.96 -5.11
CA LEU A 100 0.04 -9.61 -4.65
C LEU A 100 -0.10 -11.03 -5.21
N THR A 101 0.17 -11.24 -6.50
CA THR A 101 0.12 -12.58 -7.09
C THR A 101 1.16 -13.52 -6.53
N GLU A 102 2.36 -13.01 -6.19
CA GLU A 102 3.41 -13.80 -5.55
C GLU A 102 2.96 -14.28 -4.17
N ILE A 103 2.39 -13.41 -3.34
CA ILE A 103 1.89 -13.77 -2.02
C ILE A 103 0.74 -14.78 -2.10
N ILE A 104 -0.17 -14.60 -3.05
CA ILE A 104 -1.26 -15.57 -3.29
C ILE A 104 -0.69 -16.94 -3.64
N ASN A 105 0.36 -17.00 -4.46
CA ASN A 105 1.04 -18.24 -4.82
C ASN A 105 1.83 -18.87 -3.65
N VAL A 106 2.20 -18.09 -2.63
CA VAL A 106 2.85 -18.60 -1.41
C VAL A 106 1.87 -19.35 -0.50
N LEU A 107 0.58 -19.00 -0.47
CA LEU A 107 -0.42 -19.65 0.39
C LEU A 107 -0.52 -21.18 0.16
N PRO A 108 -0.64 -21.69 -1.08
CA PRO A 108 -0.60 -23.13 -1.35
C PRO A 108 0.71 -23.80 -0.95
N ILE A 109 1.84 -23.10 -1.15
CA ILE A 109 3.18 -23.62 -0.81
C ILE A 109 3.31 -23.81 0.70
N LEU A 110 2.84 -22.82 1.48
CA LEU A 110 2.84 -22.88 2.93
C LEU A 110 1.94 -24.02 3.44
N ALA A 111 0.75 -24.17 2.86
CA ALA A 111 -0.17 -25.27 3.19
C ALA A 111 0.47 -26.65 2.93
N LYS A 112 1.23 -26.80 1.83
CA LYS A 112 1.98 -28.03 1.54
C LYS A 112 3.11 -28.27 2.54
N ARG A 113 3.86 -27.21 2.92
CA ARG A 113 4.96 -27.32 3.91
C ARG A 113 4.49 -27.69 5.31
N LEU A 114 3.27 -27.32 5.69
CA LEU A 114 2.64 -27.71 6.96
C LEU A 114 2.10 -29.16 6.96
N GLY A 115 2.35 -29.95 5.90
CA GLY A 115 1.89 -31.33 5.80
C GLY A 115 0.39 -31.48 5.52
N MET A 116 -0.32 -30.38 5.23
CA MET A 116 -1.76 -30.37 5.00
C MET A 116 -2.16 -30.74 3.57
N SER A 117 -1.56 -31.80 3.00
CA SER A 117 -1.80 -32.17 1.60
C SER A 117 -3.28 -32.46 1.30
N ARG A 118 -4.05 -32.95 2.29
CA ARG A 118 -5.49 -33.20 2.16
C ARG A 118 -6.33 -31.94 2.34
N GLN A 119 -5.93 -31.01 3.23
CA GLN A 119 -6.63 -29.73 3.39
C GLN A 119 -6.26 -28.69 2.31
N LEU A 120 -5.23 -28.93 1.51
CA LEU A 120 -4.85 -28.03 0.40
C LEU A 120 -5.99 -27.93 -0.64
N ILE A 121 -6.64 -29.05 -0.94
CA ILE A 121 -7.83 -29.08 -1.81
C ILE A 121 -8.99 -28.27 -1.18
N LEU A 122 -9.20 -28.39 0.13
CA LEU A 122 -10.21 -27.61 0.85
C LEU A 122 -9.91 -26.11 0.84
N LEU A 123 -8.65 -25.71 1.03
CA LEU A 123 -8.22 -24.30 1.00
C LEU A 123 -8.36 -23.71 -0.41
N LEU A 124 -7.97 -24.47 -1.43
CA LEU A 124 -8.11 -24.04 -2.83
C LEU A 124 -9.60 -23.92 -3.22
N MET A 125 -10.42 -24.89 -2.81
CA MET A 125 -11.86 -24.83 -3.02
C MET A 125 -12.50 -23.63 -2.30
N ALA A 126 -12.10 -23.34 -1.06
CA ALA A 126 -12.58 -22.16 -0.34
C ALA A 126 -12.22 -20.85 -1.06
N MET A 127 -10.99 -20.74 -1.61
CA MET A 127 -10.57 -19.59 -2.40
C MET A 127 -11.40 -19.44 -3.70
N VAL A 128 -11.62 -20.53 -4.42
CA VAL A 128 -12.43 -20.55 -5.64
C VAL A 128 -13.88 -20.17 -5.33
N PHE A 129 -14.46 -20.77 -4.28
CA PHE A 129 -15.84 -20.49 -3.88
C PHE A 129 -16.02 -19.03 -3.46
N GLY A 130 -15.06 -18.47 -2.73
CA GLY A 130 -15.05 -17.04 -2.37
C GLY A 130 -15.05 -16.13 -3.60
N LYS A 131 -14.25 -16.44 -4.63
CA LYS A 131 -14.25 -15.70 -5.90
C LYS A 131 -15.56 -15.84 -6.67
N VAL A 132 -16.12 -17.04 -6.75
CA VAL A 132 -17.40 -17.29 -7.44
C VAL A 132 -18.55 -16.57 -6.73
N LEU A 133 -18.63 -16.65 -5.41
CA LEU A 133 -19.65 -15.94 -4.62
C LEU A 133 -19.49 -14.43 -4.74
N GLY A 134 -18.26 -13.90 -4.68
CA GLY A 134 -18.01 -12.47 -4.86
C GLY A 134 -18.45 -11.96 -6.22
N SER A 135 -18.14 -12.70 -7.30
CA SER A 135 -18.57 -12.36 -8.66
C SER A 135 -20.09 -12.48 -8.85
N LEU A 136 -20.73 -13.49 -8.25
CA LEU A 136 -22.20 -13.62 -8.27
C LEU A 136 -22.88 -12.50 -7.50
N PHE A 137 -22.31 -12.07 -6.37
CA PHE A 137 -22.83 -10.97 -5.57
C PHE A 137 -22.74 -9.65 -6.32
N GLU A 138 -21.58 -9.37 -6.94
CA GLU A 138 -21.41 -8.22 -7.82
C GLU A 138 -22.45 -8.23 -8.94
N TRP A 139 -22.65 -9.36 -9.63
CA TRP A 139 -23.60 -9.45 -10.74
C TRP A 139 -25.09 -9.38 -10.34
N LEU A 140 -25.46 -9.86 -9.15
CA LEU A 140 -26.86 -9.91 -8.73
C LEU A 140 -27.34 -8.62 -8.07
N ILE A 141 -26.43 -7.91 -7.38
CA ILE A 141 -26.78 -6.74 -6.57
C ILE A 141 -26.37 -5.43 -7.26
N TYR A 142 -25.36 -5.46 -8.12
CA TYR A 142 -24.90 -4.34 -8.93
C TYR A 142 -25.21 -4.58 -10.41
#